data_AF-A0A357NBY5-F1
#
_entry.id   AF-A0A357NBY5-F1
#
_cell.length_a   1.000
_cell.length_b   1.000
_cell.length_c   1.000
_cell.angle_alpha   90.00
_cell.angle_beta   90.00
_cell.angle_gamma   90.00
#
_symmetry.space_group_name_H-M   'P 1'
#
loop_
_entity.id
_entity.type
_entity.pdbx_description
1 polymer ?
#
loop_
_entity_poly.entity_id
_entity_poly.type
_entity_poly.pdbx_seq_one_letter_code
_entity_poly.pdbx_strand_id
1 'polypeptide(L)'
;QRSAYIVGSKALPLGVRVHYGLGDGRYDGVFGGIEKTINPLGVLTGDNAFPATTLIAEYDGDDFNVGARLSLVSGVKIDAGWQDMKDFYVGFSITK
;
A
#
# COMPACT_ATOMS: atom_id res chain seq x y z
N GLN A 1 -21.75 12.31 4.88
CA GLN A 1 -21.57 13.07 3.61
C GLN A 1 -21.18 12.09 2.51
N ARG A 2 -21.49 12.39 1.25
CA ARG A 2 -21.06 11.57 0.10
C ARG A 2 -19.91 12.31 -0.59
N SER A 3 -18.87 11.57 -0.96
CA SER A 3 -17.75 12.09 -1.74
C SER A 3 -17.74 11.44 -3.13
N ALA A 4 -17.41 12.21 -4.16
CA ALA A 4 -17.12 11.74 -5.50
C ALA A 4 -15.61 11.83 -5.76
N TYR A 5 -15.07 10.84 -6.45
CA TYR A 5 -13.66 10.82 -6.83
C TYR A 5 -13.44 10.00 -8.10
N ILE A 6 -12.34 10.26 -8.79
CA ILE A 6 -11.84 9.43 -9.89
C ILE A 6 -10.38 9.06 -9.60
N VAL A 7 -10.02 7.81 -9.89
CA VAL A 7 -8.67 7.27 -9.64
C VAL A 7 -8.16 6.60 -10.90
N GLY A 8 -6.94 6.94 -11.29
CA GLY A 8 -6.12 6.20 -12.23
C GLY A 8 -5.10 5.35 -11.48
N SER A 9 -4.79 4.17 -12.02
CA SER A 9 -3.75 3.30 -11.46
C SER A 9 -2.93 2.69 -12.58
N LYS A 10 -1.62 2.64 -12.40
CA LYS A 10 -0.70 2.10 -13.41
C LYS A 10 0.36 1.24 -12.76
N ALA A 11 0.45 0.00 -13.23
CA ALA A 11 1.57 -0.87 -12.93
C ALA A 11 2.79 -0.44 -13.77
N LEU A 12 3.94 -0.38 -13.12
CA LEU A 12 5.24 -0.06 -13.71
C LEU A 12 6.16 -1.29 -13.55
N PRO A 13 7.30 -1.33 -14.27
CA PRO A 13 8.30 -2.37 -14.08
C PRO A 13 8.79 -2.46 -12.61
N LEU A 14 9.43 -3.58 -12.28
CA LEU A 14 10.06 -3.81 -10.97
C LEU A 14 9.09 -3.78 -9.77
N GLY A 15 7.84 -4.19 -10.00
CA GLY A 15 6.84 -4.34 -8.94
C GLY A 15 6.33 -3.01 -8.37
N VAL A 16 6.54 -1.91 -9.08
CA VAL A 16 6.03 -0.58 -8.70
C VAL A 16 4.62 -0.39 -9.24
N ARG A 17 3.73 0.20 -8.43
CA ARG A 17 2.41 0.65 -8.86
C ARG A 17 2.20 2.07 -8.38
N VAL A 18 1.63 2.90 -9.24
CA VAL A 18 1.26 4.28 -8.89
C VAL A 18 -0.24 4.45 -9.00
N HIS A 19 -0.78 5.25 -8.09
CA HIS A 19 -2.17 5.63 -7.98
C HIS A 19 -2.24 7.14 -7.92
N TYR A 20 -3.15 7.73 -8.66
CA TYR A 20 -3.41 9.16 -8.62
C TYR A 20 -4.91 9.38 -8.78
N GLY A 21 -5.45 10.31 -8.03
CA GLY A 21 -6.86 10.61 -8.04
C GLY A 21 -7.13 12.06 -7.75
N LEU A 22 -8.36 12.45 -8.05
CA LEU A 22 -8.93 13.72 -7.64
C LEU A 22 -10.34 13.49 -7.13
N GLY A 23 -10.75 14.25 -6.12
CA GLY A 23 -12.06 14.10 -5.52
C GLY A 23 -12.53 15.33 -4.76
N ASP A 24 -13.65 15.17 -4.08
CA ASP A 24 -14.24 16.14 -3.18
C ASP A 24 -14.39 15.56 -1.76
N GLY A 25 -14.88 16.39 -0.84
CA GLY A 25 -15.22 15.98 0.52
C GLY A 25 -14.00 15.54 1.32
N ARG A 26 -13.85 14.23 1.54
CA ARG A 26 -12.68 13.64 2.23
C ARG A 26 -11.41 13.69 1.38
N TYR A 27 -11.54 13.78 0.06
CA TYR A 27 -10.43 13.76 -0.89
C TYR A 27 -10.32 15.11 -1.60
N ASP A 28 -10.60 16.20 -0.90
CA ASP A 28 -10.73 17.55 -1.47
C ASP A 28 -9.43 17.98 -2.17
N GLY A 29 -9.39 17.81 -3.49
CA GLY A 29 -8.20 18.07 -4.30
C GLY A 29 -7.59 16.80 -4.88
N VAL A 30 -6.26 16.77 -4.92
CA VAL A 30 -5.49 15.68 -5.53
C VAL A 30 -4.96 14.74 -4.45
N PHE A 31 -5.05 13.45 -4.73
CA PHE A 31 -4.50 12.40 -3.87
C PHE A 31 -3.77 11.36 -4.70
N GLY A 32 -2.94 10.55 -4.06
CA GLY A 32 -2.20 9.53 -4.76
C GLY A 32 -1.39 8.65 -3.84
N GLY A 33 -0.83 7.60 -4.43
CA GLY A 33 -0.02 6.65 -3.72
C GLY A 33 0.95 5.93 -4.63
N ILE A 34 2.03 5.45 -4.03
CA ILE A 34 2.99 4.58 -4.69
C ILE A 34 3.17 3.34 -3.83
N GLU A 35 3.12 2.19 -4.50
CA GLU A 35 3.40 0.90 -3.91
C GLU A 35 4.62 0.28 -4.60
N LYS A 36 5.47 -0.39 -3.83
CA LYS A 36 6.56 -1.21 -4.36
C LYS A 36 6.55 -2.58 -3.70
N THR A 37 6.21 -3.60 -4.47
CA THR A 37 6.25 -4.98 -4.01
C THR A 37 7.61 -5.60 -4.29
N ILE A 38 8.28 -6.01 -3.22
CA ILE A 38 9.52 -6.78 -3.20
C ILE A 38 9.11 -8.23 -2.96
N ASN A 39 9.16 -9.03 -4.01
CA ASN A 39 8.92 -10.46 -3.92
C ASN A 39 10.26 -11.20 -4.00
N PRO A 40 10.79 -11.68 -2.86
CA PRO A 40 12.03 -12.44 -2.87
C PRO A 40 11.83 -13.76 -3.62
N LEU A 41 12.73 -14.07 -4.56
CA LEU A 41 12.70 -15.27 -5.39
C LEU A 41 13.16 -16.51 -4.61
N GLY A 42 12.56 -16.79 -3.44
CA GLY A 42 12.87 -17.99 -2.64
C GLY A 42 12.54 -19.31 -3.35
N VAL A 43 11.71 -19.26 -4.42
CA VAL A 43 11.33 -20.43 -5.22
C VAL A 43 12.50 -20.98 -6.07
N LEU A 44 13.51 -20.16 -6.37
CA LEU A 44 14.67 -20.58 -7.20
C LEU A 44 15.86 -21.07 -6.37
N THR A 45 15.97 -20.69 -5.10
CA THR A 45 17.18 -20.92 -4.27
C THR A 45 16.99 -21.92 -3.13
N GLY A 46 15.77 -22.43 -2.91
CA GLY A 46 15.52 -23.49 -1.92
C GLY A 46 15.47 -23.04 -0.45
N ASP A 47 15.78 -21.78 -0.16
CA ASP A 47 15.64 -21.17 1.16
C ASP A 47 14.41 -20.26 1.21
N ASN A 48 13.58 -20.45 2.24
CA ASN A 48 12.40 -19.63 2.57
C ASN A 48 12.82 -18.19 2.93
N ALA A 49 13.26 -17.43 1.94
CA ALA A 49 13.84 -16.11 2.13
C ALA A 49 12.75 -15.04 2.11
N PHE A 50 12.10 -14.82 3.27
CA PHE A 50 11.27 -13.66 3.58
C PHE A 50 9.90 -13.54 2.85
N PRO A 51 8.81 -13.12 3.52
CA PRO A 51 7.52 -12.87 2.87
C PRO A 51 7.57 -11.74 1.85
N ALA A 52 6.69 -11.79 0.83
CA ALA A 52 6.56 -10.68 -0.11
C ALA A 52 6.17 -9.41 0.64
N THR A 53 6.97 -8.36 0.47
CA THR A 53 6.82 -7.10 1.21
C THR A 53 6.42 -6.00 0.25
N THR A 54 5.35 -5.28 0.55
CA THR A 54 4.95 -4.09 -0.20
C THR A 54 5.19 -2.85 0.65
N LEU A 55 6.03 -1.95 0.17
CA LEU A 55 6.18 -0.61 0.72
C LEU A 55 5.12 0.29 0.10
N ILE A 56 4.48 1.12 0.92
CA ILE A 56 3.34 1.96 0.55
C ILE A 56 3.61 3.37 1.05
N ALA A 57 3.43 4.36 0.20
CA ALA A 57 3.40 5.77 0.57
C ALA A 57 2.20 6.42 -0.11
N GLU A 58 1.38 7.14 0.65
CA GLU A 58 0.13 7.74 0.21
C GLU A 58 0.05 9.19 0.69
N TYR A 59 -0.60 10.01 -0.12
CA TYR A 59 -1.02 11.37 0.21
C TYR A 59 -2.49 11.48 -0.14
N ASP A 60 -3.34 11.80 0.84
CA ASP A 60 -4.79 11.77 0.67
C ASP A 60 -5.42 13.12 0.29
N GLY A 61 -4.59 14.16 0.14
CA GLY A 61 -4.99 15.54 -0.12
C GLY A 61 -4.60 16.47 1.01
N ASP A 62 -4.47 15.96 2.23
CA ASP A 62 -4.13 16.73 3.42
C ASP A 62 -2.90 16.16 4.13
N ASP A 63 -2.88 14.84 4.33
CA ASP A 63 -1.90 14.17 5.18
C ASP A 63 -1.14 13.07 4.42
N PHE A 64 0.08 12.80 4.89
CA PHE A 64 0.93 11.74 4.36
C PHE A 64 0.86 10.49 5.23
N ASN A 65 0.81 9.35 4.55
CA ASN A 65 0.75 8.03 5.14
C ASN A 65 1.89 7.17 4.57
N VAL A 66 2.58 6.42 5.43
CA VAL A 66 3.59 5.45 4.97
C VAL A 66 3.42 4.14 5.71
N GLY A 67 3.66 3.03 5.02
CA GLY A 67 3.55 1.72 5.63
C GLY A 67 4.26 0.63 4.85
N ALA A 68 4.34 -0.53 5.48
CA ALA A 68 4.81 -1.76 4.89
C ALA A 68 3.77 -2.86 5.14
N ARG A 69 3.60 -3.73 4.15
CA ARG A 69 2.70 -4.88 4.20
C ARG A 69 3.46 -6.16 3.87
N LEU A 70 3.45 -7.11 4.78
CA LEU A 70 3.96 -8.46 4.59
C LEU A 70 2.82 -9.38 4.18
N SER A 71 2.98 -10.08 3.05
CA SER A 71 2.08 -11.15 2.62
C SER A 71 2.70 -12.49 2.98
N LEU A 72 2.28 -13.05 4.12
CA LEU A 72 2.89 -14.27 4.68
C LEU A 72 2.55 -15.50 3.84
N VAL A 73 1.26 -15.66 3.54
CA VAL A 73 0.70 -16.69 2.68
C VAL A 73 -0.53 -16.11 1.97
N SER A 74 -1.09 -16.83 1.00
CA SER A 74 -2.33 -16.41 0.36
C SER A 74 -3.42 -16.18 1.41
N GLY A 75 -3.96 -14.97 1.43
CA GLY A 75 -5.03 -14.57 2.34
C GLY A 75 -4.57 -14.01 3.69
N VAL A 76 -3.30 -14.14 4.10
CA VAL A 76 -2.80 -13.66 5.41
C VAL A 76 -1.79 -12.53 5.23
N LYS A 77 -2.08 -11.37 5.84
CA LYS A 77 -1.23 -10.18 5.74
C LYS A 77 -1.01 -9.54 7.10
N ILE A 78 0.18 -8.99 7.30
CA ILE A 78 0.52 -8.06 8.39
C ILE A 78 0.84 -6.73 7.75
N ASP A 79 0.39 -5.63 8.35
CA ASP A 79 0.75 -4.28 7.96
C ASP A 79 1.20 -3.46 9.17
N ALA A 80 2.09 -2.51 8.93
CA ALA A 80 2.51 -1.54 9.92
C ALA A 80 2.83 -0.23 9.22
N GLY A 81 2.59 0.89 9.88
CA GLY A 81 2.82 2.18 9.27
C GLY A 81 2.56 3.34 10.21
N TRP A 82 2.73 4.54 9.66
CA TRP A 82 2.35 5.80 10.28
C TRP A 82 1.22 6.41 9.48
N GLN A 83 0.11 6.65 10.16
CA GLN A 83 -0.99 7.44 9.66
C GLN A 83 -0.75 8.92 9.97
N ASP A 84 -0.97 9.78 8.99
CA ASP A 84 -0.84 11.25 9.07
C ASP A 84 0.52 11.71 9.66
N MET A 85 1.55 10.87 9.49
CA MET A 85 2.88 10.95 10.10
C MET A 85 2.89 11.08 11.64
N LYS A 86 1.78 10.77 12.32
CA LYS A 86 1.62 10.96 13.78
C LYS A 86 1.30 9.66 14.50
N ASP A 87 0.42 8.85 13.92
CA ASP A 87 -0.14 7.69 14.59
C ASP A 87 0.47 6.40 14.02
N PHE A 88 1.33 5.75 14.82
CA PHE A 88 1.85 4.44 14.46
C PHE A 88 0.76 3.36 14.62
N TYR A 89 0.62 2.49 13.63
CA TYR A 89 -0.29 1.36 13.68
C TYR A 89 0.39 0.06 13.28
N VAL A 90 -0.18 -1.04 13.76
CA VAL A 90 0.09 -2.40 13.29
C VAL A 90 -1.24 -3.10 13.10
N GLY A 91 -1.43 -3.69 11.94
CA GLY A 91 -2.63 -4.41 11.54
C GLY A 91 -2.34 -5.83 11.09
N PHE A 92 -3.39 -6.65 11.15
CA PHE A 92 -3.37 -8.02 10.67
C PHE A 92 -4.69 -8.31 9.97
N SER A 93 -4.62 -8.96 8.80
CA SER A 93 -5.82 -9.31 8.03
C SER A 93 -5.77 -10.73 7.50
N ILE A 94 -6.93 -11.39 7.56
CA ILE A 94 -7.20 -12.70 6.98
C ILE A 94 -8.35 -12.54 6.00
N THR A 95 -8.15 -13.01 4.77
CA THR A 95 -9.16 -13.07 3.72
C THR A 95 -9.33 -14.53 3.29
N LYS A 96 -10.59 -14.96 3.14
CA LYS A 96 -10.98 -16.33 2.77
C LYS A 96 -11.19 -16.45 1.28
#